data_AF-A0A9X9Q0G8-F1
#
_entry.id   AF-A0A9X9Q0G8-F1
#
_cell.length_a   1.000
_cell.length_b   1.000
_cell.length_c   1.000
_cell.angle_alpha   90.00
_cell.angle_beta   90.00
_cell.angle_gamma   90.00
#
_symmetry.space_group_name_H-M   'P 1'
#
loop_
_entity.id
_entity.type
_entity.pdbx_description
1 polymer ?
#
loop_
_entity_poly.entity_id
_entity_poly.type
_entity_poly.pdbx_seq_one_letter_code
_entity_poly.pdbx_strand_id
1 'polypeptide(L)'
;RGCGVRGRGLAGLQDREPAAAKNPGSGNEGLASGVMAQRAFPNPYADFNKSLAEGYFDSAGRLTPEFSQRLNNKIRELLQQMERGLKSADPRDSTVYTGWAGIALLYLHLYDVFGDPAYLQMAHGYVKQSLNSLSKRSITFLCGDAGPLAVGAVVYHKMNNEKQAEDCITR
;
A
#
# COMPACT_ATOMS: atom_id res chain seq x y z
N ARG A 1 -68.10 -33.90 -21.73
CA ARG A 1 -68.22 -34.92 -20.66
C ARG A 1 -67.58 -34.29 -19.43
N GLY A 2 -68.30 -33.63 -18.53
CA GLY A 2 -69.47 -34.08 -17.81
C GLY A 2 -69.00 -34.54 -16.41
N CYS A 3 -69.59 -33.95 -15.37
CA CYS A 3 -69.41 -34.21 -13.93
C CYS A 3 -68.14 -33.64 -13.27
N GLY A 4 -68.20 -33.10 -12.05
CA GLY A 4 -69.30 -33.10 -11.11
C GLY A 4 -68.84 -32.56 -9.75
N VAL A 5 -69.77 -31.84 -9.12
CA VAL A 5 -69.70 -31.15 -7.83
C VAL A 5 -69.59 -32.13 -6.66
N ARG A 6 -68.89 -31.74 -5.58
CA ARG A 6 -69.18 -32.01 -4.14
C ARG A 6 -67.99 -31.50 -3.31
N GLY A 7 -68.11 -30.88 -2.14
CA GLY A 7 -69.23 -30.61 -1.27
C GLY A 7 -68.73 -29.78 -0.06
N ARG A 8 -69.70 -29.12 0.57
CA ARG A 8 -69.62 -28.10 1.63
C ARG A 8 -68.93 -28.58 2.92
N GLY A 9 -68.30 -27.63 3.62
CA GLY A 9 -68.06 -27.67 5.06
C GLY A 9 -67.92 -26.25 5.60
N LEU A 10 -69.01 -25.73 6.18
CA LEU A 10 -69.14 -24.46 6.87
C LEU A 10 -68.67 -24.58 8.33
N ALA A 11 -68.00 -23.53 8.84
CA ALA A 11 -68.04 -22.95 10.19
C ALA A 11 -66.63 -22.44 10.58
N GLY A 12 -66.41 -21.21 11.02
CA GLY A 12 -67.33 -20.13 11.35
C GLY A 12 -66.67 -18.76 11.18
N LEU A 13 -67.52 -17.77 10.94
CA LEU A 13 -67.19 -16.36 11.06
C LEU A 13 -67.00 -16.02 12.55
N GLN A 14 -65.94 -15.27 12.83
CA GLN A 14 -66.02 -14.14 13.75
C GLN A 14 -65.48 -12.91 13.03
N ASP A 15 -66.28 -11.85 13.13
CA ASP A 15 -66.29 -10.65 12.32
C ASP A 15 -65.15 -9.65 12.60
N ARG A 16 -64.66 -9.05 11.48
CA ARG A 16 -64.37 -7.61 11.15
C ARG A 16 -63.61 -6.72 12.16
N GLU A 17 -62.73 -5.77 11.83
CA GLU A 17 -62.06 -5.09 10.67
C GLU A 17 -61.08 -4.04 11.31
N PRO A 18 -60.28 -3.16 10.64
CA PRO A 18 -59.93 -3.01 9.21
C PRO A 18 -58.42 -2.83 8.93
N ALA A 19 -58.13 -2.55 7.66
CA ALA A 19 -56.86 -2.50 6.95
C ALA A 19 -55.82 -1.43 7.36
N ALA A 20 -54.54 -1.71 7.07
CA ALA A 20 -53.63 -0.74 6.48
C ALA A 20 -52.51 -1.44 5.69
N ALA A 21 -52.28 -0.96 4.48
CA ALA A 21 -51.50 -1.57 3.42
C ALA A 21 -49.98 -1.55 3.64
N LYS A 22 -49.30 -2.51 2.99
CA LYS A 22 -47.86 -2.50 2.75
C LYS A 22 -47.41 -1.17 2.13
N ASN A 23 -46.43 -0.52 2.75
CA ASN A 23 -45.59 0.48 2.09
C ASN A 23 -44.28 -0.20 1.65
N PRO A 24 -44.06 -0.46 0.36
CA PRO A 24 -42.74 -0.80 -0.16
C PRO A 24 -41.97 0.51 -0.38
N GLY A 25 -41.47 1.08 0.71
CA GLY A 25 -40.71 2.32 0.70
C GLY A 25 -39.32 2.12 1.30
N SER A 26 -38.42 1.52 0.53
CA SER A 26 -36.97 1.76 0.57
C SER A 26 -36.38 0.91 -0.56
N GLY A 27 -36.28 1.40 -1.80
CA GLY A 27 -35.59 2.65 -2.10
C GLY A 27 -34.08 2.44 -2.15
N ASN A 28 -33.60 1.29 -2.63
CA ASN A 28 -32.37 1.16 -3.40
C ASN A 28 -31.12 1.92 -2.90
N GLU A 29 -30.76 1.79 -1.62
CA GLU A 29 -29.45 2.24 -1.10
C GLU A 29 -28.39 1.11 -1.11
N GLY A 30 -28.62 0.02 -1.86
CA GLY A 30 -27.82 -1.20 -1.77
C GLY A 30 -26.72 -1.38 -2.81
N LEU A 31 -26.66 -0.58 -3.88
CA LEU A 31 -25.85 -0.96 -5.05
C LEU A 31 -24.51 -0.24 -5.21
N ALA A 32 -24.27 0.89 -4.53
CA ALA A 32 -23.01 1.62 -4.63
C ALA A 32 -21.99 1.24 -3.54
N SER A 33 -22.42 0.72 -2.38
CA SER A 33 -21.52 0.38 -1.27
C SER A 33 -20.85 -1.00 -1.41
N GLY A 34 -21.36 -1.87 -2.29
CA GLY A 34 -20.89 -3.25 -2.43
C GLY A 34 -19.56 -3.42 -3.16
N VAL A 35 -19.18 -2.50 -4.05
CA VAL A 35 -17.99 -2.66 -4.92
C VAL A 35 -16.69 -2.32 -4.17
N MET A 36 -16.71 -1.33 -3.29
CA MET A 36 -15.53 -0.91 -2.52
C MET A 36 -15.22 -1.90 -1.38
N ALA A 37 -16.25 -2.44 -0.73
CA ALA A 37 -16.09 -3.39 0.37
C ALA A 37 -15.47 -4.73 -0.06
N GLN A 38 -15.56 -5.10 -1.34
CA GLN A 38 -14.96 -6.34 -1.87
C GLN A 38 -13.43 -6.27 -2.03
N ARG A 39 -12.85 -5.06 -2.11
CA ARG A 39 -11.41 -4.85 -2.31
C ARG A 39 -10.67 -4.48 -1.03
N ALA A 40 -11.35 -4.43 0.10
CA ALA A 40 -10.80 -4.02 1.38
C ALA A 40 -11.14 -5.03 2.48
N PHE A 41 -10.22 -5.23 3.41
CA PHE A 41 -10.52 -5.95 4.65
C PHE A 41 -11.34 -5.05 5.58
N PRO A 42 -12.33 -5.60 6.32
CA PRO A 42 -12.98 -4.85 7.39
C PRO A 42 -11.94 -4.38 8.40
N ASN A 43 -11.88 -3.06 8.66
CA ASN A 43 -10.91 -2.49 9.60
C ASN A 43 -11.20 -2.98 11.02
N PRO A 44 -10.30 -3.75 11.67
CA PRO A 44 -10.53 -4.27 13.02
C PRO A 44 -10.20 -3.25 14.12
N TYR A 45 -9.59 -2.11 13.77
CA TYR A 45 -9.10 -1.13 14.74
C TYR A 45 -10.20 -0.14 15.11
N ALA A 46 -10.30 0.17 16.40
CA ALA A 46 -11.17 1.24 16.89
C ALA A 46 -10.68 2.61 16.41
N ASP A 47 -11.61 3.55 16.31
CA ASP A 47 -11.28 4.94 15.99
C ASP A 47 -10.40 5.59 17.07
N PHE A 48 -9.70 6.64 16.64
CA PHE A 48 -8.77 7.38 17.48
C PHE A 48 -9.43 7.91 18.77
N ASN A 49 -8.76 7.70 19.90
CA ASN A 49 -8.98 8.46 21.12
C ASN A 49 -7.65 8.62 21.87
N LYS A 50 -7.59 9.61 22.77
CA LYS A 50 -6.35 9.98 23.46
C LYS A 50 -5.75 8.82 24.27
N SER A 51 -6.59 8.06 24.96
CA SER A 51 -6.15 6.93 25.79
C SER A 51 -5.52 5.80 24.97
N LEU A 52 -6.07 5.48 23.78
CA LEU A 52 -5.48 4.49 22.88
C LEU A 52 -4.19 5.00 22.23
N ALA A 53 -4.09 6.30 21.97
CA ALA A 53 -2.95 6.92 21.30
C ALA A 53 -1.68 6.94 22.16
N GLU A 54 -1.82 6.98 23.49
CA GLU A 54 -0.71 6.99 24.45
C GLU A 54 0.25 5.80 24.28
N GLY A 55 -0.24 4.66 23.78
CA GLY A 55 0.61 3.49 23.46
C GLY A 55 1.47 3.66 22.20
N TYR A 56 1.19 4.66 21.35
CA TYR A 56 1.82 4.84 20.05
C TYR A 56 2.66 6.12 19.94
N PHE A 57 2.19 7.23 20.50
CA PHE A 57 2.92 8.50 20.47
C PHE A 57 2.61 9.41 21.67
N ASP A 58 3.56 10.28 22.02
CA ASP A 58 3.44 11.27 23.08
C ASP A 58 2.62 12.50 22.64
N SER A 59 2.36 13.42 23.58
CA SER A 59 1.62 14.66 23.31
C SER A 59 2.32 15.60 22.31
N ALA A 60 3.61 15.39 22.04
CA ALA A 60 4.38 16.10 21.01
C ALA A 60 4.36 15.38 19.65
N GLY A 61 3.65 14.26 19.54
CA GLY A 61 3.54 13.46 18.31
C GLY A 61 4.76 12.58 18.03
N ARG A 62 5.64 12.37 19.01
CA ARG A 62 6.79 11.47 18.87
C ARG A 62 6.38 10.06 19.22
N LEU A 63 6.79 9.08 18.40
CA LEU A 63 6.47 7.69 18.64
C LEU A 63 7.03 7.21 19.99
N THR A 64 6.29 6.34 20.68
CA THR A 64 6.78 5.69 21.90
C THR A 64 7.99 4.82 21.57
N PRO A 65 8.96 4.66 22.50
CA PRO A 65 10.10 3.76 22.30
C PRO A 65 9.68 2.32 21.98
N GLU A 66 8.63 1.83 22.66
CA GLU A 66 8.10 0.48 22.49
C GLU A 66 7.54 0.27 21.08
N PHE A 67 6.75 1.22 20.58
CA PHE A 67 6.19 1.13 19.23
C PHE A 67 7.28 1.30 18.17
N SER A 68 8.20 2.25 18.36
CA SER A 68 9.35 2.46 17.49
C SER A 68 10.22 1.20 17.38
N GLN A 69 10.46 0.51 18.50
CA GLN A 69 11.21 -0.74 18.52
C GLN A 69 10.51 -1.84 17.72
N ARG A 70 9.18 -1.96 17.84
CA ARG A 70 8.39 -2.92 17.05
C ARG A 70 8.50 -2.64 15.55
N LEU A 71 8.39 -1.37 15.14
CA LEU A 71 8.57 -0.96 13.74
C LEU A 71 9.97 -1.31 13.24
N ASN A 72 11.01 -0.93 13.99
CA ASN A 72 12.40 -1.20 13.63
C ASN A 72 12.71 -2.69 13.51
N ASN A 73 12.16 -3.52 14.40
CA ASN A 73 12.29 -4.97 14.31
C ASN A 73 11.66 -5.51 13.04
N LYS A 74 10.46 -5.03 12.68
CA LYS A 74 9.78 -5.48 11.46
C LYS A 74 10.47 -4.98 10.19
N ILE A 75 11.00 -3.76 10.20
CA ILE A 75 11.82 -3.22 9.09
C ILE A 75 13.01 -4.15 8.82
N ARG A 76 13.79 -4.51 9.86
CA ARG A 76 14.94 -5.42 9.69
C ARG A 76 14.54 -6.79 9.17
N GLU A 77 13.44 -7.35 9.69
CA GLU A 77 12.93 -8.66 9.26
C GLU A 77 12.52 -8.63 7.77
N LEU A 78 11.78 -7.61 7.33
CA LEU A 78 11.34 -7.47 5.95
C LEU A 78 12.49 -7.16 5.01
N LEU A 79 13.49 -6.39 5.44
CA LEU A 79 14.69 -6.14 4.64
C LEU A 79 15.45 -7.44 4.32
N GLN A 80 15.56 -8.37 5.29
CA GLN A 80 16.18 -9.67 5.04
C GLN A 80 15.37 -10.54 4.05
N GLN A 81 14.04 -10.43 4.07
CA GLN A 81 13.18 -11.12 3.11
C GLN A 81 13.32 -10.51 1.71
N MET A 82 13.30 -9.19 1.62
CA MET A 82 13.49 -8.43 0.38
C MET A 82 14.83 -8.77 -0.27
N GLU A 83 15.94 -8.68 0.47
CA GLU A 83 17.29 -8.99 -0.02
C GLU A 83 17.43 -10.42 -0.55
N ARG A 84 16.70 -11.38 0.03
CA ARG A 84 16.63 -12.75 -0.51
C ARG A 84 15.84 -12.82 -1.80
N GLY A 85 14.71 -12.12 -1.89
CA GLY A 85 13.87 -12.07 -3.09
C GLY A 85 14.52 -11.35 -4.27
N LEU A 86 15.30 -10.31 -4.01
CA LEU A 86 16.00 -9.53 -5.04
C LEU A 86 16.99 -10.37 -5.85
N LYS A 87 17.52 -11.46 -5.30
CA LYS A 87 18.39 -12.41 -6.04
C LYS A 87 17.71 -13.04 -7.25
N SER A 88 16.38 -13.04 -7.29
CA SER A 88 15.57 -13.57 -8.40
C SER A 88 14.86 -12.48 -9.22
N ALA A 89 15.11 -11.20 -8.94
CA ALA A 89 14.46 -10.09 -9.67
C ALA A 89 15.03 -9.92 -11.09
N ASP A 90 14.27 -9.29 -12.00
CA ASP A 90 14.75 -9.03 -13.38
C ASP A 90 15.99 -8.12 -13.35
N PRO A 91 17.15 -8.60 -13.81
CA PRO A 91 18.38 -7.81 -13.78
C PRO A 91 18.33 -6.57 -14.69
N ARG A 92 17.36 -6.47 -15.61
CA ARG A 92 17.26 -5.39 -16.60
C ARG A 92 16.35 -4.25 -16.16
N ASP A 93 15.52 -4.44 -15.14
CA ASP A 93 14.60 -3.38 -14.69
C ASP A 93 15.36 -2.33 -13.87
N SER A 94 15.74 -1.24 -14.51
CA SER A 94 16.40 -0.10 -13.86
C SER A 94 15.43 0.88 -13.21
N THR A 95 14.11 0.74 -13.37
CA THR A 95 13.14 1.78 -12.96
C THR A 95 13.09 2.00 -11.44
N VAL A 96 12.55 3.14 -11.02
CA VAL A 96 12.26 3.38 -9.60
C VAL A 96 10.98 2.68 -9.18
N TYR A 97 10.02 2.49 -10.10
CA TYR A 97 8.72 1.92 -9.80
C TYR A 97 8.79 0.43 -9.41
N THR A 98 9.57 -0.38 -10.13
CA THR A 98 9.66 -1.84 -9.90
C THR A 98 11.10 -2.38 -9.90
N GLY A 99 12.09 -1.53 -10.17
CA GLY A 99 13.46 -1.95 -10.45
C GLY A 99 14.50 -1.52 -9.41
N TRP A 100 15.76 -1.62 -9.84
CA TRP A 100 16.93 -1.41 -8.98
C TRP A 100 17.07 0.01 -8.45
N ALA A 101 16.64 1.03 -9.19
CA ALA A 101 16.68 2.41 -8.70
C ALA A 101 15.70 2.64 -7.55
N GLY A 102 14.60 1.90 -7.50
CA GLY A 102 13.63 1.95 -6.39
C GLY A 102 14.22 1.39 -5.10
N ILE A 103 14.96 0.28 -5.23
CA ILE A 103 15.70 -0.31 -4.10
C ILE A 103 16.81 0.62 -3.63
N ALA A 104 17.54 1.26 -4.55
CA ALA A 104 18.53 2.28 -4.20
C ALA A 104 17.92 3.45 -3.43
N LEU A 105 16.77 3.95 -3.86
CA LEU A 105 16.03 5.02 -3.18
C LEU A 105 15.59 4.61 -1.76
N LEU A 106 15.12 3.36 -1.59
CA LEU A 106 14.79 2.82 -0.28
C LEU A 106 16.02 2.81 0.65
N TYR A 107 17.16 2.31 0.18
CA TYR A 107 18.39 2.29 0.99
C TYR A 107 18.94 3.68 1.31
N LEU A 108 18.79 4.64 0.38
CA LEU A 108 19.11 6.04 0.65
C LEU A 108 18.22 6.61 1.77
N HIS A 109 16.92 6.32 1.74
CA HIS A 109 16.00 6.75 2.81
C HIS A 109 16.34 6.09 4.16
N LEU A 110 16.68 4.79 4.16
CA LEU A 110 17.13 4.09 5.37
C LEU A 110 18.41 4.71 5.95
N TYR A 111 19.36 5.12 5.10
CA TYR A 111 20.54 5.84 5.53
C TYR A 111 20.18 7.17 6.23
N ASP A 112 19.26 7.95 5.66
CA ASP A 112 18.86 9.23 6.26
C ASP A 112 18.12 9.06 7.61
N VAL A 113 17.34 7.98 7.77
CA VAL A 113 16.59 7.71 9.01
C VAL A 113 17.45 7.06 10.10
N PHE A 114 18.30 6.09 9.73
CA PHE A 114 19.08 5.29 10.71
C PHE A 114 20.54 5.73 10.84
N GLY A 115 21.08 6.47 9.88
CA GLY A 115 22.47 6.92 9.88
C GLY A 115 23.52 5.83 9.67
N ASP A 116 23.12 4.58 9.38
CA ASP A 116 24.05 3.46 9.20
C ASP A 116 24.71 3.53 7.80
N PRO A 117 26.04 3.73 7.72
CA PRO A 117 26.75 3.83 6.44
C PRO A 117 26.65 2.55 5.59
N ALA A 118 26.32 1.40 6.17
CA ALA A 118 26.08 0.18 5.40
C ALA A 118 24.92 0.37 4.41
N TYR A 119 23.87 1.13 4.78
CA TYR A 119 22.76 1.42 3.88
C TYR A 119 23.19 2.28 2.69
N LEU A 120 24.08 3.25 2.90
CA LEU A 120 24.63 4.06 1.82
C LEU A 120 25.45 3.21 0.84
N GLN A 121 26.23 2.24 1.33
CA GLN A 121 26.98 1.32 0.48
C GLN A 121 26.04 0.41 -0.34
N MET A 122 24.96 -0.08 0.27
CA MET A 122 23.94 -0.86 -0.44
C MET A 122 23.26 -0.03 -1.53
N ALA A 123 22.86 1.22 -1.21
CA ALA A 123 22.28 2.14 -2.18
C ALA A 123 23.19 2.34 -3.40
N HIS A 124 24.49 2.55 -3.16
CA HIS A 124 25.48 2.69 -4.22
C HIS A 124 25.60 1.43 -5.10
N GLY A 125 25.55 0.24 -4.52
CA GLY A 125 25.50 -1.02 -5.27
C GLY A 125 24.32 -1.07 -6.24
N TYR A 126 23.12 -0.73 -5.75
CA TYR A 126 21.91 -0.73 -6.57
C TYR A 126 21.86 0.40 -7.60
N VAL A 127 22.41 1.58 -7.30
CA VAL A 127 22.60 2.65 -8.28
C VAL A 127 23.44 2.15 -9.45
N LYS A 128 24.61 1.56 -9.20
CA LYS A 128 25.47 1.03 -10.26
C LYS A 128 24.75 0.01 -11.13
N GLN A 129 23.96 -0.86 -10.52
CA GLN A 129 23.15 -1.84 -11.25
C GLN A 129 22.07 -1.17 -12.11
N SER A 130 21.39 -0.14 -11.59
CA SER A 130 20.37 0.60 -12.34
C SER A 130 20.94 1.38 -13.53
N LEU A 131 22.12 2.01 -13.38
CA LEU A 131 22.76 2.81 -14.43
C LEU A 131 23.27 1.97 -15.62
N ASN A 132 23.48 0.66 -15.42
CA ASN A 132 23.88 -0.26 -16.49
C ASN A 132 22.74 -0.59 -17.47
N SER A 133 21.48 -0.33 -17.08
CA SER A 133 20.28 -0.77 -17.83
C SER A 133 19.39 0.40 -18.24
N LEU A 134 19.98 1.53 -18.65
CA LEU A 134 19.25 2.72 -19.10
C LEU A 134 18.63 2.50 -20.49
N SER A 135 17.37 2.89 -20.65
CA SER A 135 16.57 2.53 -21.83
C SER A 135 16.43 3.65 -22.86
N LYS A 136 16.64 4.91 -22.45
CA LYS A 136 16.43 6.15 -23.22
C LYS A 136 15.03 6.32 -23.80
N ARG A 137 14.04 5.60 -23.27
CA ARG A 137 12.64 5.60 -23.78
C ARG A 137 11.70 6.49 -23.00
N SER A 138 12.01 6.79 -21.73
CA SER A 138 11.15 7.54 -20.83
C SER A 138 12.00 8.46 -19.96
N ILE A 139 11.48 9.66 -19.68
CA ILE A 139 12.17 10.74 -18.95
C ILE A 139 11.65 10.92 -17.52
N THR A 140 10.72 10.07 -17.08
CA THR A 140 10.07 10.23 -15.77
C THR A 140 10.93 9.65 -14.65
N PHE A 141 10.76 10.15 -13.43
CA PHE A 141 11.47 9.62 -12.27
C PHE A 141 11.08 8.16 -11.98
N LEU A 142 9.79 7.82 -12.05
CA LEU A 142 9.31 6.48 -11.69
C LEU A 142 9.65 5.42 -12.73
N CYS A 143 9.39 5.69 -14.00
CA CYS A 143 9.42 4.69 -15.08
C CYS A 143 10.42 5.03 -16.20
N GLY A 144 11.31 5.99 -15.96
CA GLY A 144 12.27 6.47 -16.95
C GLY A 144 13.68 6.58 -16.40
N ASP A 145 14.57 7.04 -17.28
CA ASP A 145 16.00 7.14 -16.99
C ASP A 145 16.32 8.26 -15.99
N ALA A 146 15.41 9.24 -15.82
CA ALA A 146 15.56 10.30 -14.82
C ALA A 146 15.57 9.76 -13.38
N GLY A 147 14.93 8.61 -13.12
CA GLY A 147 14.96 7.96 -11.81
C GLY A 147 16.36 7.50 -11.41
N PRO A 148 16.95 6.54 -12.14
CA PRO A 148 18.32 6.09 -11.92
C PRO A 148 19.35 7.22 -11.89
N LEU A 149 19.23 8.20 -12.79
CA LEU A 149 20.16 9.34 -12.86
C LEU A 149 20.04 10.25 -11.64
N ALA A 150 18.82 10.65 -11.25
CA ALA A 150 18.63 11.53 -10.10
C ALA A 150 19.02 10.84 -8.77
N VAL A 151 18.61 9.57 -8.57
CA VAL A 151 19.01 8.81 -7.39
C VAL A 151 20.52 8.60 -7.37
N GLY A 152 21.11 8.29 -8.52
CA GLY A 152 22.56 8.13 -8.67
C GLY A 152 23.34 9.39 -8.30
N ALA A 153 22.91 10.56 -8.79
CA ALA A 153 23.55 11.83 -8.49
C ALA A 153 23.60 12.10 -6.98
N VAL A 154 22.48 11.92 -6.27
CA VAL A 154 22.40 12.15 -4.83
C VAL A 154 23.24 11.14 -4.03
N VAL A 155 23.22 9.86 -4.42
CA VAL A 155 24.03 8.83 -3.76
C VAL A 155 25.53 9.11 -3.96
N TYR A 156 25.96 9.45 -5.18
CA TYR A 156 27.37 9.80 -5.44
C TYR A 156 27.82 11.05 -4.69
N HIS A 157 26.96 12.07 -4.62
CA HIS A 157 27.23 13.27 -3.82
C HIS A 157 27.40 12.93 -2.33
N LYS A 158 26.51 12.12 -1.73
CA LYS A 158 26.65 11.65 -0.34
C LYS A 158 27.90 10.79 -0.10
N MET A 159 28.46 10.19 -1.14
CA MET A 159 29.74 9.46 -1.08
C MET A 159 30.97 10.34 -1.33
N ASN A 160 30.80 11.66 -1.46
CA ASN A 160 31.85 12.62 -1.84
C ASN A 160 32.49 12.30 -3.21
N ASN A 161 31.69 11.76 -4.13
CA ASN A 161 32.12 11.43 -5.48
C ASN A 161 31.51 12.40 -6.51
N GLU A 162 31.94 13.66 -6.45
CA GLU A 162 31.35 14.77 -7.23
C GLU A 162 31.43 14.56 -8.74
N LYS A 163 32.48 13.88 -9.23
CA LYS A 163 32.64 13.61 -10.66
C LYS A 163 31.47 12.77 -11.19
N GLN A 164 31.15 11.67 -10.51
CA GLN A 164 30.06 10.78 -10.91
C GLN A 164 28.68 11.41 -10.63
N ALA A 165 28.60 12.29 -9.63
CA ALA A 165 27.39 13.07 -9.39
C ALA A 165 27.09 14.00 -10.58
N GLU A 166 28.09 14.76 -11.03
CA GLU A 166 27.97 15.67 -12.18
C GLU A 166 27.71 14.90 -13.49
N ASP A 167 28.35 13.73 -13.68
CA ASP A 167 28.08 12.85 -14.82
C ASP A 167 26.62 12.36 -14.84
N CYS A 168 25.96 12.23 -13.68
CA CYS A 168 24.54 11.86 -13.62
C CYS A 168 23.61 13.06 -13.91
N ILE A 169 24.05 14.27 -13.60
CA ILE A 169 23.28 15.51 -13.82
C ILE A 169 23.31 15.94 -15.30
N THR A 170 24.43 15.70 -15.97
CA THR A 170 24.68 16.16 -17.35
C THR A 170 24.13 15.25 -18.44
N ARG A 171 23.67 14.04 -18.11
CA ARG A 171 23.19 13.01 -19.04
C ARG A 171 21.69 13.11 -19.34
#